data_AF-A0AAU7BEK7-F1
#
_entry.id   AF-A0AAU7BEK7-F1
#
_cell.length_a   1.000
_cell.length_b   1.000
_cell.length_c   1.000
_cell.angle_alpha   90.00
_cell.angle_beta   90.00
_cell.angle_gamma   90.00
#
_symmetry.space_group_name_H-M   'P 1'
#
loop_
_entity.id
_entity.type
_entity.pdbx_description
1 polymer ?
#
loop_
_entity_poly.entity_id
_entity_poly.type
_entity_poly.pdbx_seq_one_letter_code
_entity_poly.pdbx_strand_id
1 'polypeptide(L)'
;MKPKMMVHPSQARTISSPVEVERLLALGWLIGTPKPRTAMAKRMRTLRAQRRAEGWTVLSLWVDPEDAAAIRECQRPGETVVEMIIRLVRKQSLL
;
A
#
# COMPACT_ATOMS: atom_id res chain seq x y z
N MET A 1 24.99 8.46 -13.20
CA MET A 1 24.31 7.43 -14.01
C MET A 1 22.97 7.09 -13.36
N LYS A 2 21.90 6.81 -14.13
CA LYS A 2 20.60 6.39 -13.54
C LYS A 2 20.74 4.97 -12.96
N PRO A 3 20.24 4.69 -11.75
CA PRO A 3 20.28 3.34 -11.18
C PRO A 3 19.56 2.33 -12.08
N LYS A 4 20.16 1.15 -12.26
CA LYS A 4 19.60 0.04 -13.05
C LYS A 4 19.10 -1.05 -12.11
N MET A 5 17.93 -1.61 -12.41
CA MET A 5 17.44 -2.80 -11.71
C MET A 5 18.08 -4.03 -12.34
N MET A 6 18.86 -4.76 -11.57
CA MET A 6 19.50 -6.02 -11.94
C MET A 6 18.68 -7.17 -11.36
N VAL A 7 18.40 -8.20 -12.17
CA VAL A 7 17.51 -9.32 -11.83
C VAL A 7 18.24 -10.64 -12.05
N HIS A 8 18.16 -11.50 -11.05
CA HIS A 8 18.58 -12.90 -11.04
C HIS A 8 17.35 -13.76 -10.71
N PRO A 9 17.28 -15.05 -11.11
CA PRO A 9 16.14 -15.92 -10.77
C PRO A 9 15.74 -15.92 -9.29
N SER A 10 16.69 -15.71 -8.37
CA SER A 10 16.45 -15.69 -6.92
C SER A 10 16.28 -14.30 -6.28
N GLN A 11 16.60 -13.20 -6.97
CA GLN A 11 16.57 -11.85 -6.37
C GLN A 11 16.59 -10.71 -7.40
N ALA A 12 16.12 -9.54 -6.99
CA ALA A 12 16.23 -8.30 -7.76
C ALA A 12 16.83 -7.18 -6.90
N ARG A 13 17.75 -6.39 -7.47
CA ARG A 13 18.46 -5.29 -6.78
C ARG A 13 18.54 -4.06 -7.66
N THR A 14 18.54 -2.88 -7.07
CA THR A 14 18.79 -1.62 -7.80
C THR A 14 20.22 -1.18 -7.55
N ILE A 15 21.01 -1.06 -8.62
CA ILE A 15 22.45 -0.78 -8.58
C ILE A 15 22.72 0.55 -9.28
N SER A 16 23.42 1.46 -8.60
CA SER A 16 23.81 2.78 -9.11
C SER A 16 25.23 2.82 -9.67
N SER A 17 26.09 1.87 -9.28
CA SER A 17 27.49 1.79 -9.72
C SER A 17 27.60 1.15 -11.11
N PRO A 18 28.26 1.80 -12.08
CA PRO A 18 28.45 1.25 -13.42
C PRO A 18 29.28 -0.04 -13.42
N VAL A 19 30.36 -0.07 -12.64
CA VAL A 19 31.28 -1.21 -12.55
C VAL A 19 30.55 -2.46 -12.03
N GLU A 20 29.69 -2.27 -11.02
CA GLU A 20 28.91 -3.36 -10.45
C GLU A 20 27.85 -3.88 -11.41
N VAL A 21 27.26 -3.00 -12.23
CA VAL A 21 26.33 -3.40 -13.30
C VAL A 21 27.04 -4.30 -14.31
N GLU A 22 28.23 -3.92 -14.78
CA GLU A 22 29.01 -4.71 -15.74
C GLU A 22 29.40 -6.07 -15.16
N ARG A 23 29.84 -6.09 -13.90
CA ARG A 23 30.16 -7.34 -13.18
C ARG A 23 28.96 -8.28 -13.10
N LEU A 24 27.78 -7.77 -12.74
CA LEU A 24 26.57 -8.58 -12.61
C LEU A 24 26.07 -9.07 -13.98
N LEU A 25 26.17 -8.24 -15.03
CA LEU A 25 25.86 -8.64 -16.41
C LEU A 25 26.77 -9.81 -16.87
N ALA A 26 28.06 -9.73 -16.57
CA ALA A 26 29.01 -10.81 -16.87
C ALA A 26 28.68 -12.11 -16.11
N LEU A 27 28.09 -12.01 -14.92
CA LEU A 27 27.59 -13.13 -14.13
C LEU A 27 26.20 -13.65 -14.58
N GLY A 28 25.69 -13.16 -15.72
CA GLY A 28 24.42 -13.62 -16.29
C GLY A 28 23.16 -12.98 -15.67
N TRP A 29 23.31 -11.93 -14.87
CA TRP A 29 22.16 -11.16 -14.40
C TRP A 29 21.58 -10.33 -15.54
N LEU A 30 20.26 -10.11 -15.52
CA LEU A 30 19.54 -9.37 -16.55
C LEU A 30 19.15 -7.97 -16.06
N ILE A 31 19.05 -7.02 -16.99
CA ILE A 31 18.47 -5.72 -16.68
C ILE A 31 16.95 -5.88 -16.61
N GLY A 32 16.39 -5.70 -15.43
CA GLY A 32 14.96 -5.68 -15.22
C GLY A 32 14.36 -4.38 -15.74
N THR A 33 13.45 -4.48 -16.70
CA THR A 33 12.53 -3.40 -17.03
C THR A 33 11.34 -3.46 -16.06
N PRO A 34 11.11 -2.44 -15.23
CA PRO A 34 9.92 -2.43 -14.38
C PRO A 34 8.68 -2.47 -15.29
N LYS A 35 7.69 -3.30 -14.92
CA LYS A 35 6.43 -3.36 -15.65
C LYS A 35 5.84 -1.95 -15.79
N PRO A 36 5.30 -1.58 -16.97
CA PRO A 36 4.67 -0.29 -17.16
C PRO A 36 3.63 -0.06 -16.06
N ARG A 37 3.71 1.10 -15.39
CA ARG A 37 2.71 1.43 -14.37
C ARG A 37 1.37 1.61 -15.06
N THR A 38 0.38 0.83 -14.65
CA THR A 38 -0.99 1.01 -15.15
C THR A 38 -1.51 2.38 -14.74
N ALA A 39 -2.44 2.95 -15.53
CA ALA A 39 -3.10 4.20 -15.19
C ALA A 39 -3.74 4.15 -13.80
N MET A 40 -4.30 2.99 -13.44
CA MET A 40 -4.85 2.72 -12.11
C MET A 40 -3.79 2.82 -11.00
N ALA A 41 -2.62 2.19 -11.19
CA ALA A 41 -1.54 2.24 -10.21
C ALA A 41 -1.00 3.67 -9.99
N LYS A 42 -0.98 4.50 -11.05
CA LYS A 42 -0.66 5.92 -10.95
C LYS A 42 -1.73 6.66 -10.14
N ARG A 43 -3.00 6.51 -10.50
CA ARG A 43 -4.14 7.12 -9.78
C ARG A 43 -4.13 6.78 -8.30
N MET A 44 -3.91 5.51 -7.95
CA MET A 44 -3.91 5.06 -6.56
C MET A 44 -2.73 5.60 -5.76
N ARG A 45 -1.55 5.77 -6.37
CA ARG A 45 -0.43 6.46 -5.73
C ARG A 45 -0.74 7.92 -5.46
N THR A 46 -1.32 8.63 -6.43
CA THR A 46 -1.70 10.04 -6.28
C THR A 46 -2.71 10.20 -5.15
N LEU A 47 -3.76 9.38 -5.14
CA LEU A 47 -4.77 9.39 -4.08
C LEU A 47 -4.17 9.14 -2.69
N ARG A 48 -3.27 8.15 -2.56
CA ARG A 48 -2.56 7.88 -1.30
C ARG A 48 -1.63 9.02 -0.88
N ALA A 49 -1.05 9.76 -1.82
CA ALA A 49 -0.22 10.92 -1.50
C ALA A 49 -1.08 12.09 -1.00
N GLN A 50 -2.21 12.36 -1.65
CA GLN A 50 -3.17 13.39 -1.23
C GLN A 50 -3.72 13.10 0.17
N ARG A 51 -4.22 11.89 0.39
CA ARG A 51 -4.72 11.46 1.72
C ARG A 51 -3.69 11.63 2.83
N ARG A 52 -2.42 11.27 2.58
CA ARG A 52 -1.35 11.50 3.58
C ARG A 52 -1.08 12.99 3.83
N ALA A 53 -1.13 13.83 2.81
CA ALA A 53 -0.94 15.27 2.95
C ALA A 53 -2.09 15.93 3.73
N GLU A 54 -3.31 15.41 3.58
CA GLU A 54 -4.50 15.80 4.34
C GLU A 54 -4.54 15.21 5.77
N GLY A 55 -3.52 14.45 6.19
CA GLY A 55 -3.43 13.88 7.54
C GLY A 55 -4.23 12.60 7.76
N TRP A 56 -4.73 11.96 6.70
CA TRP A 56 -5.44 10.69 6.83
C TRP A 56 -4.48 9.59 7.28
N THR A 57 -4.92 8.81 8.27
CA THR A 57 -4.22 7.60 8.73
C THR A 57 -5.02 6.35 8.39
N VAL A 58 -4.32 5.23 8.21
CA VAL A 58 -4.93 3.91 8.03
C VAL A 58 -4.64 3.11 9.28
N LEU A 59 -5.70 2.63 9.94
CA LEU A 59 -5.61 1.77 11.10
C LEU A 59 -6.06 0.37 10.72
N SER A 60 -5.29 -0.62 11.16
CA SER A 60 -5.70 -2.02 11.15
C SER A 60 -6.01 -2.41 12.58
N LEU A 61 -7.26 -2.80 12.83
CA LEU A 61 -7.73 -3.21 14.15
C LEU A 61 -7.96 -4.71 14.15
N TRP A 62 -7.50 -5.36 15.20
CA TRP A 62 -7.89 -6.73 15.54
C TRP A 62 -8.92 -6.63 16.66
N VAL A 63 -10.02 -7.36 16.49
CA VAL A 63 -11.12 -7.41 17.45
C VAL A 63 -11.45 -8.87 17.69
N ASP A 64 -11.92 -9.18 18.89
CA ASP A 64 -12.41 -10.52 19.17
C ASP A 64 -13.63 -10.85 18.28
N PRO A 65 -13.84 -12.13 17.93
CA PRO A 65 -14.93 -12.51 17.03
C PRO A 65 -16.31 -12.11 17.55
N GLU A 66 -16.51 -12.15 18.87
CA GLU A 66 -17.76 -11.74 19.53
C GLU A 66 -18.01 -10.24 19.38
N ASP A 67 -16.97 -9.42 19.60
CA ASP A 67 -17.04 -7.97 19.37
C ASP A 67 -17.30 -7.64 17.91
N ALA A 68 -16.68 -8.38 16.98
CA ALA A 68 -16.91 -8.20 15.55
C ALA A 68 -18.37 -8.46 15.17
N ALA A 69 -19.05 -9.41 15.82
CA ALA A 69 -20.46 -9.67 15.61
C ALA A 69 -21.32 -8.52 16.17
N ALA A 70 -21.07 -8.09 17.41
CA ALA A 70 -21.78 -6.97 18.03
C ALA A 70 -21.62 -5.66 17.22
N ILE A 71 -20.43 -5.42 16.68
CA ILE A 71 -20.16 -4.29 15.78
C ILE A 71 -21.03 -4.38 14.53
N ARG A 72 -21.16 -5.56 13.90
CA ARG A 72 -22.00 -5.73 12.71
C ARG A 72 -23.49 -5.55 12.98
N GLU A 73 -23.97 -5.93 14.17
CA GLU A 73 -25.36 -5.70 14.56
C GLU A 73 -25.71 -4.21 14.67
N CYS A 74 -24.71 -3.36 14.93
CA CYS A 74 -24.88 -1.91 14.96
C CYS A 74 -25.01 -1.27 13.56
N GLN A 75 -24.83 -2.04 12.48
CA GLN A 75 -24.84 -1.55 11.10
C GLN A 75 -26.28 -1.31 10.62
N ARG A 76 -26.55 -0.13 10.06
CA ARG A 76 -27.85 0.20 9.48
C ARG A 76 -27.99 -0.37 8.07
N PRO A 77 -29.22 -0.59 7.56
CA PRO A 77 -29.44 -0.99 6.18
C PRO A 77 -28.78 0.00 5.20
N GLY A 78 -27.92 -0.51 4.32
CA GLY A 78 -27.20 0.29 3.32
C GLY A 78 -25.96 1.04 3.83
N GLU A 79 -25.64 0.95 5.12
CA GLU A 79 -24.45 1.56 5.71
C GLU A 79 -23.22 0.69 5.46
N THR A 80 -22.06 1.28 5.17
CA THR A 80 -20.78 0.56 5.13
C THR A 80 -20.17 0.46 6.54
N VAL A 81 -19.28 -0.53 6.75
CA VAL A 81 -18.58 -0.69 8.05
C VAL A 81 -17.83 0.58 8.46
N VAL A 82 -17.23 1.29 7.51
CA VAL A 82 -16.51 2.55 7.77
C VAL A 82 -17.46 3.66 8.21
N GLU A 83 -18.60 3.82 7.54
CA GLU A 83 -19.62 4.82 7.90
C GLU A 83 -20.18 4.57 9.30
N MET A 84 -20.45 3.30 9.62
CA MET A 84 -20.88 2.90 10.95
C MET A 84 -19.83 3.25 12.02
N ILE A 85 -18.55 2.92 11.80
CA ILE A 85 -17.47 3.26 12.75
C ILE A 85 -17.38 4.78 12.93
N ILE A 86 -17.43 5.57 11.86
CA ILE A 86 -17.41 7.04 11.93
C ILE A 86 -18.61 7.55 12.74
N ARG A 87 -19.81 7.02 12.52
CA ARG A 87 -21.03 7.38 13.24
C ARG A 87 -20.90 7.07 14.74
N LEU A 88 -20.39 5.87 15.08
CA LEU A 88 -20.24 5.45 16.48
C LEU A 88 -19.19 6.30 17.22
N VAL A 89 -18.03 6.54 16.59
CA VAL A 89 -16.96 7.38 17.17
C VAL A 89 -17.45 8.81 17.40
N ARG A 90 -18.13 9.41 16.43
CA ARG A 90 -18.69 10.77 16.57
C ARG A 90 -19.74 10.87 17.68
N LYS A 91 -20.54 9.81 17.89
CA LYS A 91 -21.53 9.77 18.97
C LYS A 91 -20.86 9.74 20.35
N GLN A 92 -19.75 9.02 20.50
CA GLN A 92 -18.98 9.00 21.76
C GLN A 92 -18.17 10.27 22.00
N SER A 93 -17.65 10.94 20.97
CA SER A 93 -16.93 12.22 21.15
C SER A 93 -17.81 13.39 21.59
N LEU A 94 -19.14 13.21 21.58
CA LEU A 94 -20.14 14.18 22.02
C LEU A 94 -20.63 13.92 23.46
N LEU A 95 -20.12 12.86 24.11
CA LEU A 95 -20.34 12.53 25.52
C LEU A 95 -19.11 12.92 26.33
#